data_AF-A0A537WM78-F1
#
_entry.id   AF-A0A537WM78-F1
#
_cell.length_a   1.000
_cell.length_b   1.000
_cell.length_c   1.000
_cell.angle_alpha   90.00
_cell.angle_beta   90.00
_cell.angle_gamma   90.00
#
_symmetry.space_group_name_H-M   'P 1'
#
loop_
_entity.id
_entity.type
_entity.pdbx_description
1 polymer ?
#
loop_
_entity_poly.entity_id
_entity_poly.type
_entity_poly.pdbx_seq_one_letter_code
_entity_poly.pdbx_strand_id
1 'polypeptide(L)'
;MTKDTKNQHILISDKETGLPYSKGLMASQVMVTGLSPWRSYQVAEAIEERLRELGTPSVTTGELDRLAVSVIEDLAGERYAKNYIRWREVDALDIPLIVLIGGATGVGKSTIATQLATRLGIVRVVATDAVREVMRGVFSRELMPALYKSSFEAGDALREPPTKDAVVVGFREQVSAVSIGVDALLERAAVEGMSMIIEGAHVVPGFVDLDSRAGRVMAVPVIVTVEDEAVHRNHFVARSADHAGRPATKYMDGFDKIRRVQRYIKSQALSHGVPVIPNYNFDQALAAVIDLVMEKVTERMAGSTPGDGEPVRPAFGKEGAHEAVP
;
A
#
# COMPACT_ATOMS: atom_id res chain seq x y z
N MET A 1 47.06 22.68 11.07
CA MET A 1 45.70 22.14 11.25
C MET A 1 44.94 22.34 9.94
N THR A 2 45.07 21.38 9.03
CA THR A 2 44.28 21.31 7.80
C THR A 2 42.86 20.91 8.16
N LYS A 3 41.88 21.80 7.97
CA LYS A 3 40.46 21.45 8.05
C LYS A 3 40.18 20.42 6.95
N ASP A 4 39.72 19.24 7.34
CA ASP A 4 39.20 18.21 6.42
C ASP A 4 37.94 18.75 5.73
N THR A 5 38.12 19.41 4.58
CA THR A 5 37.03 19.94 3.74
C THR A 5 36.26 18.84 2.99
N LYS A 6 36.67 17.57 3.13
CA LYS A 6 36.11 16.45 2.37
C LYS A 6 34.85 15.82 2.95
N ASN A 7 34.39 16.25 4.13
CA ASN A 7 33.25 15.63 4.81
C ASN A 7 32.28 16.65 5.45
N GLN A 8 32.01 17.77 4.79
CA GLN A 8 30.90 18.64 5.19
C GLN A 8 29.58 17.98 4.77
N HIS A 9 28.87 17.45 5.76
CA HIS A 9 27.50 16.97 5.59
C HIS A 9 26.58 18.15 5.29
N ILE A 10 25.78 18.06 4.22
CA ILE A 10 24.73 19.04 3.91
C ILE A 10 23.57 18.80 4.88
N LEU A 11 23.19 19.82 5.67
CA LEU A 11 22.15 19.72 6.69
C LEU A 11 20.80 20.22 6.19
N ILE A 12 19.72 19.54 6.57
CA ILE A 12 18.35 19.97 6.30
C ILE A 12 17.88 20.84 7.49
N SER A 13 17.85 22.16 7.32
CA SER A 13 17.81 23.15 8.42
C SER A 13 16.45 23.36 9.08
N ASP A 14 15.35 22.93 8.46
CA ASP A 14 13.99 23.13 8.95
C ASP A 14 13.42 21.94 9.75
N LYS A 15 14.21 20.88 9.95
CA LYS A 15 13.87 19.78 10.88
C LYS A 15 14.51 20.05 12.24
N GLU A 16 13.78 19.81 13.34
CA GLU A 16 14.18 20.09 14.74
C GLU A 16 15.61 19.66 15.12
N THR A 17 16.18 18.66 14.43
CA THR A 17 17.51 18.11 14.69
C THR A 17 18.54 18.35 13.58
N GLY A 18 18.22 19.08 12.51
CA GLY A 18 19.16 19.35 11.42
C GLY A 18 19.75 18.08 10.82
N LEU A 19 18.93 17.25 10.14
CA LEU A 19 19.38 15.95 9.66
C LEU A 19 20.25 16.07 8.40
N PRO A 20 21.30 15.24 8.24
CA PRO A 20 22.11 15.24 7.03
C PRO A 20 21.30 14.71 5.83
N TYR A 21 21.59 15.26 4.65
CA TYR A 21 21.07 14.72 3.40
C TYR A 21 21.45 13.23 3.25
N SER A 22 20.46 12.40 2.93
CA SER A 22 20.64 10.96 2.72
C SER A 22 20.21 10.60 1.30
N LYS A 23 21.17 10.12 0.51
CA LYS A 23 20.90 9.58 -0.83
C LYS A 23 19.90 8.44 -0.81
N GLY A 24 19.95 7.57 0.19
CA GLY A 24 19.02 6.46 0.30
C GLY A 24 17.58 6.92 0.52
N LEU A 25 17.37 7.91 1.39
CA LEU A 25 16.05 8.48 1.62
C LEU A 25 15.54 9.24 0.39
N MET A 26 16.38 10.08 -0.22
CA MET A 26 16.01 10.80 -1.44
C MET A 26 15.71 9.83 -2.60
N ALA A 27 16.53 8.80 -2.81
CA ALA A 27 16.28 7.79 -3.83
C ALA A 27 14.95 7.06 -3.59
N SER A 28 14.59 6.76 -2.33
CA SER A 28 13.29 6.18 -1.99
C SER A 28 12.13 7.11 -2.35
N GLN A 29 12.25 8.42 -2.06
CA GLN A 29 11.24 9.42 -2.42
C GLN A 29 11.11 9.58 -3.93
N VAL A 30 12.23 9.60 -4.65
CA VAL A 30 12.26 9.69 -6.13
C VAL A 30 11.68 8.43 -6.78
N MET A 31 11.87 7.25 -6.19
CA MET A 31 11.38 5.99 -6.74
C MET A 31 9.86 5.94 -6.87
N VAL A 32 9.11 6.71 -6.06
CA VAL A 32 7.65 6.80 -6.16
C VAL A 32 7.18 7.37 -7.49
N THR A 33 8.02 8.17 -8.15
CA THR A 33 7.72 8.73 -9.48
C THR A 33 7.58 7.68 -10.58
N GLY A 34 7.96 6.42 -10.29
CA GLY A 34 8.02 5.31 -11.24
C GLY A 34 9.42 5.02 -11.77
N LEU A 35 10.45 5.75 -11.30
CA LEU A 35 11.84 5.47 -11.65
C LEU A 35 12.32 4.14 -11.07
N SER A 36 13.20 3.45 -11.80
CA SER A 36 13.85 2.24 -11.29
C SER A 36 14.75 2.57 -10.09
N PRO A 37 15.08 1.59 -9.22
CA PRO A 37 15.94 1.84 -8.07
C PRO A 37 17.29 2.45 -8.46
N TRP A 38 17.90 1.96 -9.54
CA TRP A 38 19.16 2.48 -10.05
C TRP A 38 19.05 3.92 -10.52
N ARG A 39 18.05 4.25 -11.35
CA ARG A 39 17.84 5.64 -11.83
C ARG A 39 17.50 6.59 -10.68
N SER A 40 16.73 6.12 -9.69
CA SER A 40 16.38 6.93 -8.51
C SER A 40 17.60 7.26 -7.67
N TYR A 41 18.55 6.33 -7.56
CA TYR A 41 19.82 6.58 -6.88
C TYR A 41 20.71 7.56 -7.66
N GLN A 42 20.74 7.48 -8.99
CA GLN A 42 21.45 8.45 -9.82
C GLN A 42 20.92 9.88 -9.65
N VAL A 43 19.59 10.04 -9.60
CA VAL A 43 18.97 11.33 -9.30
C VAL A 43 19.40 11.83 -7.91
N ALA A 44 19.39 10.96 -6.89
CA ALA A 44 19.83 11.32 -5.55
C ALA A 44 21.31 11.71 -5.48
N GLU A 45 22.18 11.11 -6.31
CA GLU A 45 23.58 11.51 -6.45
C GLU A 45 23.73 12.86 -7.13
N ALA A 46 23.00 13.11 -8.21
CA ALA A 46 23.02 14.40 -8.89
C ALA A 46 22.50 15.55 -8.01
N ILE A 47 21.48 15.29 -7.17
CA ILE A 47 21.02 16.26 -6.16
C ILE A 47 22.16 16.58 -5.17
N GLU A 48 22.87 15.56 -4.68
CA GLU A 48 24.01 15.74 -3.75
C GLU A 48 25.13 16.57 -4.38
N GLU A 49 25.49 16.25 -5.62
CA GLU A 49 26.52 16.97 -6.38
C GLU A 49 26.12 18.45 -6.56
N ARG A 50 24.87 18.71 -6.93
CA ARG A 50 24.37 20.07 -7.11
C ARG A 50 24.34 20.87 -5.82
N LEU A 51 23.98 20.23 -4.70
CA LEU A 51 24.05 20.86 -3.37
C LEU A 51 25.50 21.22 -2.98
N ARG A 52 26.48 20.36 -3.31
CA ARG A 52 27.90 20.64 -3.08
C ARG A 52 28.42 21.78 -3.94
N GLU A 53 28.03 21.83 -5.21
CA GLU A 53 28.40 22.91 -6.13
C GLU A 53 27.87 24.27 -5.67
N LEU A 54 26.66 24.32 -5.11
CA LEU A 54 26.09 25.53 -4.54
C LEU A 54 26.83 26.02 -3.29
N GLY A 55 27.68 25.18 -2.67
CA GLY A 55 28.48 25.53 -1.50
C GLY A 55 27.65 25.81 -0.23
N THR A 56 26.39 25.37 -0.19
CA THR A 56 25.47 25.69 0.90
C THR A 56 25.58 24.60 1.98
N PRO A 57 26.03 24.92 3.21
CA PRO A 57 26.20 23.93 4.27
C PRO A 57 24.86 23.43 4.84
N SER A 58 23.77 24.15 4.58
CA SER A 58 22.42 23.78 4.98
C SER A 58 21.39 24.22 3.95
N VAL A 59 20.35 23.42 3.73
CA VAL A 59 19.21 23.73 2.87
C VAL A 59 17.90 23.45 3.60
N THR A 60 16.85 24.19 3.29
CA THR A 60 15.49 23.89 3.76
C THR A 60 14.89 22.72 2.96
N THR A 61 13.85 22.09 3.49
CA THR A 61 13.09 21.04 2.79
C THR A 61 12.48 21.59 1.49
N GLY A 62 11.96 22.83 1.50
CA GLY A 62 11.40 23.45 0.29
C GLY A 62 12.43 23.78 -0.79
N GLU A 63 13.67 24.13 -0.41
CA GLU A 63 14.78 24.30 -1.35
C GLU A 63 15.23 22.95 -1.92
N LEU A 64 15.34 21.93 -1.07
CA LEU A 64 15.67 20.58 -1.50
C LEU A 64 14.63 20.02 -2.47
N ASP A 65 13.34 20.24 -2.21
CA ASP A 65 12.24 19.81 -3.08
C ASP A 65 12.31 20.48 -4.46
N ARG A 66 12.54 21.80 -4.51
CA ARG A 66 12.70 22.52 -5.79
C ARG A 66 13.91 22.02 -6.58
N LEU A 67 15.01 21.76 -5.89
CA LEU A 67 16.20 21.19 -6.51
C LEU A 67 15.93 19.77 -7.04
N ALA A 68 15.26 18.93 -6.24
CA ALA A 68 14.90 17.57 -6.64
C ALA A 68 14.03 17.58 -7.90
N VAL A 69 13.01 18.45 -7.96
CA VAL A 69 12.16 18.61 -9.15
C VAL A 69 12.99 18.95 -10.39
N SER A 70 13.89 19.95 -10.29
CA SER A 70 14.77 20.34 -11.40
C SER A 70 15.65 19.18 -11.86
N VAL A 71 16.30 18.47 -10.94
CA VAL A 71 17.20 17.36 -11.28
C VAL A 71 16.44 16.18 -11.88
N ILE A 72 15.24 15.87 -11.37
CA ILE A 72 14.37 14.83 -11.93
C ILE A 72 13.95 15.22 -13.35
N GLU A 73 13.58 16.47 -13.58
CA GLU A 73 13.21 16.96 -14.91
C GLU A 73 14.37 16.82 -15.90
N ASP A 74 15.58 17.23 -15.50
CA ASP A 74 16.78 17.16 -16.32
C ASP A 74 17.19 15.71 -16.66
N LEU A 75 17.13 14.79 -15.69
CA LEU A 75 17.66 13.42 -15.85
C LEU A 75 16.61 12.37 -16.26
N ALA A 76 15.34 12.60 -15.94
CA ALA A 76 14.25 11.65 -16.16
C ALA A 76 13.13 12.21 -17.02
N GLY A 77 12.99 13.53 -17.12
CA GLY A 77 11.97 14.22 -17.91
C GLY A 77 10.79 14.70 -17.07
N GLU A 78 10.06 15.65 -17.64
CA GLU A 78 8.96 16.40 -17.00
C GLU A 78 7.89 15.49 -16.37
N ARG A 79 7.61 14.32 -16.96
CA ARG A 79 6.64 13.35 -16.41
C ARG A 79 7.00 12.93 -14.99
N TYR A 80 8.26 12.59 -14.73
CA TYR A 80 8.68 12.11 -13.41
C TYR A 80 8.75 13.26 -12.40
N ALA A 81 9.13 14.46 -12.85
CA ALA A 81 9.13 15.66 -12.02
C ALA A 81 7.71 16.03 -11.58
N LYS A 82 6.73 15.99 -12.50
CA LYS A 82 5.30 16.16 -12.16
C LYS A 82 4.81 15.11 -11.16
N ASN A 83 5.19 13.84 -11.34
CA ASN A 83 4.84 12.79 -10.39
C ASN A 83 5.48 13.01 -9.01
N TYR A 84 6.70 13.55 -8.95
CA TYR A 84 7.38 13.88 -7.70
C TYR A 84 6.64 14.99 -6.95
N ILE A 85 6.25 16.05 -7.64
CA ILE A 85 5.46 17.15 -7.07
C ILE A 85 4.16 16.60 -6.48
N ARG A 86 3.41 15.80 -7.27
CA ARG A 86 2.19 15.16 -6.77
C ARG A 86 2.47 14.27 -5.56
N TRP A 87 3.60 13.56 -5.52
CA TRP A 87 3.94 12.71 -4.38
C TRP A 87 4.18 13.52 -3.11
N ARG A 88 4.79 14.70 -3.22
CA ARG A 88 4.95 15.61 -2.08
C ARG A 88 3.61 16.09 -1.52
N GLU A 89 2.55 16.14 -2.33
CA GLU A 89 1.19 16.39 -1.85
C GLU A 89 0.66 15.23 -1.00
N VAL A 90 1.09 13.98 -1.27
CA VAL A 90 0.73 12.80 -0.45
C VAL A 90 1.38 12.86 0.92
N ASP A 91 2.66 13.24 0.99
CA ASP A 91 3.36 13.46 2.27
C ASP A 91 2.71 14.58 3.11
N ALA A 92 1.97 15.49 2.47
CA ALA A 92 1.23 16.58 3.11
C ALA A 92 -0.19 16.18 3.57
N LEU A 93 -0.59 14.91 3.41
CA LEU A 93 -1.88 14.44 3.93
C LEU A 93 -1.90 14.47 5.46
N ASP A 94 -2.90 15.16 6.01
CA ASP A 94 -3.15 15.20 7.46
C ASP A 94 -3.79 13.92 8.01
N ILE A 95 -4.09 12.95 7.15
CA ILE A 95 -4.71 11.68 7.50
C ILE A 95 -3.96 10.49 6.86
N PRO A 96 -3.96 9.32 7.50
CA PRO A 96 -3.24 8.15 6.99
C PRO A 96 -3.79 7.62 5.65
N LEU A 97 -2.87 7.21 4.78
CA LEU A 97 -3.15 6.54 3.51
C LEU A 97 -3.30 5.03 3.73
N ILE A 98 -4.44 4.47 3.32
CA ILE A 98 -4.74 3.05 3.41
C ILE A 98 -4.98 2.46 2.02
N VAL A 99 -4.06 1.63 1.55
CA VAL A 99 -4.24 0.94 0.26
C VAL A 99 -4.80 -0.46 0.48
N LEU A 100 -5.93 -0.77 -0.12
CA LEU A 100 -6.65 -2.04 0.03
C LEU A 100 -6.54 -2.83 -1.28
N ILE A 101 -5.72 -3.89 -1.29
CA ILE A 101 -5.43 -4.70 -2.48
C ILE A 101 -6.18 -6.03 -2.41
N GLY A 102 -7.29 -6.14 -3.13
CA GLY A 102 -8.10 -7.34 -3.22
C GLY A 102 -7.85 -8.19 -4.46
N GLY A 103 -8.38 -9.41 -4.46
CA GLY A 103 -8.29 -10.34 -5.60
C GLY A 103 -8.04 -11.80 -5.19
N ALA A 104 -8.29 -12.72 -6.12
CA ALA A 104 -8.19 -14.16 -5.84
C ALA A 104 -6.76 -14.62 -5.51
N THR A 105 -6.61 -15.85 -5.00
CA THR A 105 -5.27 -16.42 -4.79
C THR A 105 -4.50 -16.54 -6.11
N GLY A 106 -3.18 -16.32 -6.09
CA GLY A 106 -2.33 -16.46 -7.28
C GLY A 106 -2.31 -15.27 -8.25
N VAL A 107 -3.01 -14.17 -7.99
CA VAL A 107 -3.04 -13.00 -8.91
C VAL A 107 -1.89 -12.00 -8.72
N GLY A 108 -0.95 -12.26 -7.78
CA GLY A 108 0.22 -11.41 -7.55
C GLY A 108 0.07 -10.30 -6.49
N LYS A 109 -1.01 -10.29 -5.70
CA LYS A 109 -1.29 -9.24 -4.68
C LYS A 109 -0.15 -9.00 -3.71
N SER A 110 0.37 -10.04 -3.06
CA SER A 110 1.42 -9.89 -2.04
C SER A 110 2.70 -9.30 -2.64
N THR A 111 3.05 -9.65 -3.88
CA THR A 111 4.20 -9.06 -4.59
C THR A 111 3.97 -7.57 -4.90
N ILE A 112 2.79 -7.21 -5.40
CA ILE A 112 2.42 -5.81 -5.66
C ILE A 112 2.43 -5.02 -4.36
N ALA A 113 1.81 -5.54 -3.29
CA ALA A 113 1.73 -4.91 -1.98
C ALA A 113 3.13 -4.63 -1.41
N THR A 114 4.05 -5.60 -1.45
CA THR A 114 5.42 -5.44 -0.95
C THR A 114 6.19 -4.39 -1.74
N GLN A 115 6.14 -4.41 -3.08
CA GLN A 115 6.86 -3.42 -3.89
C GLN A 115 6.23 -2.03 -3.80
N LEU A 116 4.91 -1.95 -3.67
CA LEU A 116 4.19 -0.70 -3.41
C LEU A 116 4.60 -0.11 -2.05
N ALA A 117 4.68 -0.95 -1.01
CA ALA A 117 5.11 -0.55 0.33
C ALA A 117 6.48 0.12 0.31
N THR A 118 7.44 -0.50 -0.37
CA THR A 118 8.79 0.03 -0.53
C THR A 118 8.80 1.37 -1.26
N ARG A 119 7.97 1.53 -2.30
CA ARG A 119 7.89 2.80 -3.05
C ARG A 119 7.25 3.87 -2.18
N LEU A 120 6.03 3.65 -1.68
CA LEU A 120 5.27 4.64 -0.91
C LEU A 120 5.82 4.91 0.50
N GLY A 121 6.92 4.26 0.92
CA GLY A 121 7.45 4.38 2.28
C GLY A 121 6.52 3.83 3.36
N ILE A 122 5.54 3.01 2.99
CA ILE A 122 4.58 2.42 3.93
C ILE A 122 5.21 1.18 4.57
N VAL A 123 5.56 1.29 5.85
CA VAL A 123 6.26 0.21 6.58
C VAL A 123 5.35 -0.95 7.01
N ARG A 124 4.03 -0.81 6.86
CA ARG A 124 3.04 -1.79 7.33
C ARG A 124 2.24 -2.39 6.19
N VAL A 125 2.45 -3.68 5.97
CA VAL A 125 1.68 -4.50 5.03
C VAL A 125 1.03 -5.64 5.81
N VAL A 126 -0.30 -5.76 5.74
CA VAL A 126 -1.06 -6.78 6.46
C VAL A 126 -1.85 -7.64 5.48
N ALA A 127 -1.61 -8.95 5.51
CA ALA A 127 -2.39 -9.89 4.74
C ALA A 127 -3.68 -10.29 5.50
N THR A 128 -4.83 -10.25 4.83
CA THR A 128 -6.11 -10.71 5.41
C THR A 128 -6.10 -12.20 5.77
N ASP A 129 -5.21 -12.99 5.17
CA ASP A 129 -4.96 -14.37 5.59
C ASP A 129 -4.42 -14.45 7.04
N ALA A 130 -3.65 -13.45 7.51
CA ALA A 130 -3.18 -13.38 8.89
C ALA A 130 -4.32 -13.03 9.86
N VAL A 131 -5.23 -12.14 9.46
CA VAL A 131 -6.46 -11.88 10.21
C VAL A 131 -7.30 -13.16 10.35
N ARG A 132 -7.48 -13.88 9.23
CA ARG A 132 -8.16 -15.19 9.25
C ARG A 132 -7.47 -16.18 10.19
N GLU A 133 -6.14 -16.22 10.21
CA GLU A 133 -5.37 -17.11 11.08
C GLU A 133 -5.63 -16.84 12.56
N VAL A 134 -5.60 -15.55 12.96
CA VAL A 134 -5.92 -15.14 14.34
C VAL A 134 -7.34 -15.55 14.70
N MET A 135 -8.32 -15.24 13.83
CA MET A 135 -9.71 -15.63 14.07
C MET A 135 -9.89 -17.15 14.18
N ARG A 136 -9.16 -17.93 13.37
CA ARG A 136 -9.17 -19.39 13.41
C ARG A 136 -8.63 -19.94 14.74
N GLY A 137 -7.69 -19.26 15.38
CA GLY A 137 -7.22 -19.61 16.73
C GLY A 137 -8.22 -19.30 17.84
N VAL A 138 -9.08 -18.30 17.64
CA VAL A 138 -10.08 -17.85 18.63
C VAL A 138 -11.39 -18.65 18.53
N PHE A 139 -11.85 -18.95 17.32
CA PHE A 139 -13.13 -19.63 17.09
C PHE A 139 -12.94 -21.09 16.74
N SER A 140 -13.75 -21.98 17.34
CA SER A 140 -13.71 -23.41 17.02
C SER A 140 -14.19 -23.69 15.60
N ARG A 141 -13.81 -24.86 15.07
CA ARG A 141 -14.23 -25.29 13.72
C ARG A 141 -15.73 -25.48 13.63
N GLU A 142 -16.40 -25.90 14.70
CA GLU A 142 -17.85 -26.07 14.75
C GLU A 142 -18.56 -24.72 14.67
N LEU A 143 -18.04 -23.70 15.36
CA LEU A 143 -18.62 -22.37 15.39
C LEU A 143 -18.45 -21.65 14.05
N MET A 144 -17.23 -21.66 13.49
CA MET A 144 -16.87 -20.94 12.27
C MET A 144 -16.14 -21.83 11.25
N PRO A 145 -16.83 -22.81 10.62
CA PRO A 145 -16.21 -23.79 9.72
C PRO A 145 -15.45 -23.16 8.55
N ALA A 146 -15.98 -22.07 7.99
CA ALA A 146 -15.43 -21.39 6.82
C ALA A 146 -14.00 -20.88 7.04
N LEU A 147 -13.62 -20.49 8.27
CA LEU A 147 -12.26 -20.00 8.59
C LEU A 147 -11.17 -21.09 8.45
N TYR A 148 -11.56 -22.36 8.48
CA TYR A 148 -10.66 -23.52 8.44
C TYR A 148 -10.42 -24.06 7.02
N LYS A 149 -10.97 -23.41 6.00
CA LYS A 149 -10.82 -23.76 4.59
C LYS A 149 -10.08 -22.66 3.82
N SER A 150 -9.46 -23.00 2.69
CA SER A 150 -8.99 -21.99 1.75
C SER A 150 -10.18 -21.24 1.14
N SER A 151 -9.99 -20.00 0.68
CA SER A 151 -11.09 -19.16 0.19
C SER A 151 -11.92 -19.77 -0.94
N PHE A 152 -11.30 -20.57 -1.81
CA PHE A 152 -11.98 -21.29 -2.88
C PHE A 152 -12.61 -22.63 -2.43
N GLU A 153 -12.32 -23.10 -1.22
CA GLU A 153 -12.87 -24.33 -0.62
C GLU A 153 -13.90 -24.03 0.47
N ALA A 154 -14.15 -22.75 0.77
CA ALA A 154 -15.04 -22.35 1.86
C ALA A 154 -16.49 -22.85 1.66
N GLY A 155 -16.91 -23.07 0.41
CA GLY A 155 -18.19 -23.71 0.09
C GLY A 155 -18.36 -25.12 0.65
N ASP A 156 -17.26 -25.86 0.83
CA ASP A 156 -17.28 -27.22 1.38
C ASP A 156 -17.53 -27.22 2.90
N ALA A 157 -17.61 -26.05 3.53
CA ALA A 157 -17.85 -25.85 4.96
C ALA A 157 -19.27 -25.32 5.27
N LEU A 158 -20.10 -25.13 4.24
CA LEU A 158 -21.49 -24.71 4.40
C LEU A 158 -22.29 -25.80 5.13
N ARG A 159 -23.06 -25.38 6.15
CA ARG A 159 -23.90 -26.29 6.94
C ARG A 159 -25.12 -26.79 6.16
N GLU A 160 -25.62 -25.95 5.27
CA GLU A 160 -26.79 -26.25 4.43
C GLU A 160 -26.42 -26.13 2.95
N PRO A 161 -27.03 -26.96 2.08
CA PRO A 161 -26.85 -26.84 0.64
C PRO A 161 -27.35 -25.46 0.17
N PRO A 162 -26.49 -24.65 -0.49
CA PRO A 162 -26.89 -23.32 -0.93
C PRO A 162 -27.77 -23.42 -2.18
N THR A 163 -28.70 -22.48 -2.32
CA THR A 163 -29.50 -22.31 -3.54
C THR A 163 -28.71 -21.67 -4.69
N LYS A 164 -27.56 -21.07 -4.37
CA LYS A 164 -26.64 -20.40 -5.30
C LYS A 164 -25.32 -21.17 -5.36
N ASP A 165 -24.38 -20.65 -6.15
CA ASP A 165 -23.01 -21.14 -6.24
C ASP A 165 -22.37 -21.35 -4.85
N ALA A 166 -22.16 -22.60 -4.46
CA ALA A 166 -21.62 -22.94 -3.15
C ALA A 166 -20.23 -22.37 -2.86
N VAL A 167 -19.37 -22.30 -3.89
CA VAL A 167 -18.03 -21.72 -3.75
C VAL A 167 -18.15 -20.24 -3.38
N VAL A 168 -19.02 -19.52 -4.09
CA VAL A 168 -19.24 -18.09 -3.84
C VAL A 168 -19.94 -17.86 -2.50
N VAL A 169 -20.95 -18.64 -2.14
CA VAL A 169 -21.67 -18.48 -0.87
C VAL A 169 -20.72 -18.72 0.32
N GLY A 170 -19.98 -19.83 0.33
CA GLY A 170 -19.02 -20.08 1.41
C GLY A 170 -17.87 -19.07 1.45
N PHE A 171 -17.41 -18.60 0.28
CA PHE A 171 -16.44 -17.51 0.22
C PHE A 171 -17.00 -16.23 0.85
N ARG A 172 -18.24 -15.85 0.54
CA ARG A 172 -18.89 -14.67 1.14
C ARG A 172 -19.00 -14.77 2.66
N GLU A 173 -19.36 -15.93 3.20
CA GLU A 173 -19.39 -16.15 4.65
C GLU A 173 -18.00 -15.96 5.28
N GLN A 174 -16.95 -16.51 4.63
CA GLN A 174 -15.58 -16.31 5.08
C GLN A 174 -15.16 -14.84 5.02
N VAL A 175 -15.51 -14.12 3.95
CA VAL A 175 -15.22 -12.69 3.80
C VAL A 175 -15.92 -11.89 4.89
N SER A 176 -17.23 -12.10 5.11
CA SER A 176 -17.98 -11.40 6.16
C SER A 176 -17.33 -11.56 7.54
N ALA A 177 -16.84 -12.76 7.86
CA ALA A 177 -16.12 -12.99 9.11
C ALA A 177 -14.81 -12.20 9.16
N VAL A 178 -13.96 -12.33 8.14
CA VAL A 178 -12.62 -11.74 8.14
C VAL A 178 -12.66 -10.21 8.03
N SER A 179 -13.67 -9.65 7.36
CA SER A 179 -13.86 -8.20 7.22
C SER A 179 -13.99 -7.49 8.56
N ILE A 180 -14.54 -8.13 9.60
CA ILE A 180 -14.60 -7.56 10.95
C ILE A 180 -13.20 -7.22 11.47
N GLY A 181 -12.23 -8.11 11.23
CA GLY A 181 -10.84 -7.88 11.60
C GLY A 181 -10.16 -6.84 10.70
N VAL A 182 -10.55 -6.75 9.42
CA VAL A 182 -10.09 -5.67 8.52
C VAL A 182 -10.59 -4.31 8.99
N ASP A 183 -11.88 -4.20 9.35
CA ASP A 183 -12.47 -2.97 9.89
C ASP A 183 -11.79 -2.53 11.19
N ALA A 184 -11.42 -3.49 12.06
CA ALA A 184 -10.66 -3.19 13.27
C ALA A 184 -9.26 -2.63 12.96
N LEU A 185 -8.59 -3.13 11.91
CA LEU A 185 -7.31 -2.59 11.44
C LEU A 185 -7.47 -1.18 10.87
N LEU A 186 -8.52 -0.93 10.09
CA LEU A 186 -8.83 0.40 9.55
C LEU A 186 -9.11 1.41 10.67
N GLU A 187 -9.90 1.02 11.66
CA GLU A 187 -10.20 1.86 12.81
C GLU A 187 -8.95 2.19 13.62
N ARG A 188 -8.10 1.19 13.87
CA ARG A 188 -6.82 1.40 14.55
C ARG A 188 -5.92 2.34 13.75
N ALA A 189 -5.82 2.16 12.44
CA ALA A 189 -5.03 3.02 11.57
C ALA A 189 -5.52 4.48 11.62
N ALA A 190 -6.84 4.69 11.66
CA ALA A 190 -7.46 6.00 11.82
C ALA A 190 -7.10 6.66 13.16
N VAL A 191 -7.22 5.92 14.26
CA VAL A 191 -6.94 6.43 15.61
C VAL A 191 -5.45 6.73 15.80
N GLU A 192 -4.59 5.87 15.28
CA GLU A 192 -3.15 6.00 15.48
C GLU A 192 -2.45 6.89 14.44
N GLY A 193 -3.17 7.33 13.40
CA GLY A 193 -2.63 8.18 12.33
C GLY A 193 -1.63 7.44 11.43
N MET A 194 -1.89 6.17 11.12
CA MET A 194 -0.88 5.30 10.54
C MET A 194 -1.24 4.75 9.16
N SER A 195 -0.43 5.07 8.14
CA SER A 195 -0.57 4.52 6.80
C SER A 195 -0.24 3.02 6.75
N MET A 196 -1.00 2.26 5.96
CA MET A 196 -0.79 0.82 5.80
C MET A 196 -1.34 0.29 4.47
N ILE A 197 -0.86 -0.89 4.07
CA ILE A 197 -1.40 -1.66 2.95
C ILE A 197 -2.07 -2.91 3.52
N ILE A 198 -3.32 -3.15 3.16
CA ILE A 198 -4.05 -4.37 3.50
C ILE A 198 -4.29 -5.16 2.22
N GLU A 199 -3.80 -6.40 2.15
CA GLU A 199 -3.91 -7.24 0.96
C GLU A 199 -4.60 -8.58 1.23
N GLY A 200 -5.32 -9.11 0.25
CA GLY A 200 -5.70 -10.52 0.25
C GLY A 200 -7.05 -10.81 -0.38
N ALA A 201 -7.46 -12.07 -0.32
CA ALA A 201 -8.73 -12.49 -0.95
C ALA A 201 -9.95 -11.88 -0.27
N HIS A 202 -9.86 -11.51 1.01
CA HIS A 202 -10.98 -10.99 1.80
C HIS A 202 -11.15 -9.48 1.68
N VAL A 203 -10.28 -8.78 0.95
CA VAL A 203 -10.52 -7.38 0.55
C VAL A 203 -11.49 -7.43 -0.63
N VAL A 204 -12.79 -7.39 -0.33
CA VAL A 204 -13.87 -7.48 -1.31
C VAL A 204 -14.79 -6.26 -1.18
N PRO A 205 -15.03 -5.49 -2.26
CA PRO A 205 -15.91 -4.34 -2.23
C PRO A 205 -17.32 -4.72 -1.76
N GLY A 206 -17.93 -3.86 -0.95
CA GLY A 206 -19.23 -4.11 -0.32
C GLY A 206 -19.19 -4.86 1.02
N PHE A 207 -18.01 -5.35 1.45
CA PHE A 207 -17.84 -6.02 2.76
C PHE A 207 -17.01 -5.21 3.77
N VAL A 208 -16.48 -4.06 3.35
CA VAL A 208 -15.68 -3.17 4.19
C VAL A 208 -16.27 -1.79 4.03
N ASP A 209 -16.61 -1.15 5.15
CA ASP A 209 -17.23 0.17 5.16
C ASP A 209 -16.14 1.26 5.18
N LEU A 210 -15.79 1.75 3.99
CA LEU A 210 -14.79 2.80 3.82
C LEU A 210 -15.38 4.20 4.02
N ASP A 211 -16.67 4.38 3.74
CA ASP A 211 -17.33 5.69 3.73
C ASP A 211 -17.46 6.26 5.15
N SER A 212 -17.74 5.41 6.15
CA SER A 212 -17.77 5.84 7.56
C SER A 212 -16.44 6.39 8.08
N ARG A 213 -15.35 6.27 7.30
CA ARG A 213 -14.00 6.67 7.67
C ARG A 213 -13.36 7.67 6.71
N ALA A 214 -14.07 8.14 5.69
CA ALA A 214 -13.53 9.03 4.63
C ALA A 214 -12.90 10.34 5.16
N GLY A 215 -13.27 10.78 6.36
CA GLY A 215 -12.68 11.95 7.04
C GLY A 215 -11.45 11.65 7.90
N ARG A 216 -11.19 10.39 8.25
CA ARG A 216 -10.13 9.97 9.19
C ARG A 216 -9.03 9.13 8.54
N VAL A 217 -9.35 8.47 7.42
CA VAL A 217 -8.39 7.72 6.61
C VAL A 217 -8.65 7.98 5.14
N MET A 218 -7.58 8.00 4.36
CA MET A 218 -7.66 8.04 2.92
C MET A 218 -7.57 6.62 2.38
N ALA A 219 -8.73 6.00 2.11
CA ALA A 219 -8.79 4.65 1.60
C ALA A 219 -8.69 4.61 0.06
N VAL A 220 -7.81 3.76 -0.47
CA VAL A 220 -7.64 3.49 -1.90
C VAL A 220 -7.86 1.99 -2.15
N PRO A 221 -9.10 1.55 -2.44
CA PRO A 221 -9.37 0.17 -2.79
C PRO A 221 -9.04 -0.13 -4.25
N VAL A 222 -8.46 -1.30 -4.50
CA VAL A 222 -8.13 -1.79 -5.84
C VAL A 222 -8.22 -3.31 -5.89
N ILE A 223 -8.75 -3.84 -6.99
CA ILE A 223 -8.82 -5.29 -7.24
C ILE A 223 -7.83 -5.68 -8.33
N VAL A 224 -6.97 -6.65 -8.02
CA VAL A 224 -6.02 -7.22 -8.98
C VAL A 224 -6.58 -8.52 -9.56
N THR A 225 -6.54 -8.67 -10.88
CA THR A 225 -6.97 -9.89 -11.57
C THR A 225 -5.87 -10.43 -12.49
N VAL A 226 -5.94 -11.72 -12.81
CA VAL A 226 -5.19 -12.28 -13.95
C VAL A 226 -6.22 -12.90 -14.88
N GLU A 227 -6.35 -12.38 -16.10
CA GLU A 227 -7.40 -12.85 -17.01
C GLU A 227 -6.98 -14.16 -17.71
N ASP A 228 -5.71 -14.26 -18.12
CA ASP A 228 -5.14 -15.45 -18.76
C ASP A 228 -4.95 -16.60 -17.76
N GLU A 229 -5.59 -17.74 -18.03
CA GLU A 229 -5.56 -18.89 -17.13
C GLU A 229 -4.21 -19.61 -17.10
N ALA A 230 -3.48 -19.64 -18.21
CA ALA A 230 -2.16 -20.25 -18.26
C ALA A 230 -1.16 -19.43 -17.43
N VAL A 231 -1.21 -18.10 -17.56
CA VAL A 231 -0.41 -17.19 -16.72
C VAL A 231 -0.77 -17.37 -15.24
N HIS A 232 -2.06 -17.42 -14.91
CA HIS A 232 -2.52 -17.61 -13.53
C HIS A 232 -2.06 -18.96 -12.94
N ARG A 233 -2.08 -20.04 -13.73
CA ARG A 233 -1.53 -21.34 -13.35
C ARG A 233 -0.02 -21.26 -13.09
N ASN A 234 0.74 -20.64 -13.99
CA ASN A 234 2.19 -20.49 -13.86
C ASN A 234 2.59 -19.76 -12.57
N HIS A 235 1.80 -18.81 -12.09
CA HIS A 235 2.04 -18.15 -10.80
C HIS A 235 2.06 -19.14 -9.62
N PHE A 236 1.25 -20.19 -9.62
CA PHE A 236 1.28 -21.19 -8.54
C PHE A 236 2.54 -22.04 -8.59
N VAL A 237 3.04 -22.34 -9.78
CA VAL A 237 4.31 -23.07 -9.98
C VAL A 237 5.47 -22.23 -9.46
N ALA A 238 5.59 -20.99 -9.92
CA ALA A 238 6.62 -20.05 -9.45
C ALA A 238 6.57 -19.87 -7.92
N ARG A 239 5.38 -19.64 -7.36
CA ARG A 239 5.19 -19.48 -5.91
C ARG A 239 5.59 -20.71 -5.10
N SER A 240 5.40 -21.92 -5.65
CA SER A 240 5.79 -23.16 -4.97
C SER A 240 7.31 -23.39 -4.97
N ALA A 241 8.02 -22.89 -6.00
CA ALA A 241 9.47 -22.92 -6.03
C ALA A 241 10.07 -21.99 -4.96
N ASP A 242 9.45 -20.83 -4.74
CA ASP A 242 9.90 -19.85 -3.73
C ASP A 242 9.50 -20.24 -2.30
N HIS A 243 8.47 -21.09 -2.12
CA HIS A 243 7.93 -21.45 -0.81
C HIS A 243 7.53 -22.93 -0.70
N ALA A 244 8.36 -23.73 -0.02
CA ALA A 244 8.16 -25.17 0.20
C ALA A 244 6.85 -25.55 0.95
N GLY A 245 6.21 -24.61 1.66
CA GLY A 245 5.03 -24.87 2.49
C GLY A 245 3.67 -24.84 1.78
N ARG A 246 3.62 -24.58 0.46
CA ARG A 246 2.37 -24.43 -0.30
C ARG A 246 2.42 -25.22 -1.62
N PRO A 247 1.98 -26.50 -1.64
CA PRO A 247 2.01 -27.31 -2.85
C PRO A 247 1.19 -26.68 -3.97
N ALA A 248 1.79 -26.53 -5.16
CA ALA A 248 1.09 -26.02 -6.34
C ALA A 248 -0.12 -26.91 -6.71
N THR A 249 -0.02 -28.22 -6.48
CA THR A 249 -1.06 -29.23 -6.77
C THR A 249 -2.41 -28.85 -6.20
N LYS A 250 -2.48 -28.47 -4.92
CA LYS A 250 -3.73 -28.03 -4.27
C LYS A 250 -4.44 -26.90 -5.04
N TYR A 251 -3.67 -25.91 -5.51
CA TYR A 251 -4.25 -24.77 -6.24
C TYR A 251 -4.61 -25.14 -7.68
N MET A 252 -3.87 -26.07 -8.29
CA MET A 252 -4.19 -26.60 -9.62
C MET A 252 -5.49 -27.40 -9.61
N ASP A 253 -5.68 -28.26 -8.61
CA ASP A 253 -6.90 -29.06 -8.43
C ASP A 253 -8.12 -28.17 -8.14
N GLY A 254 -7.90 -27.08 -7.39
CA GLY A 254 -8.92 -26.09 -7.06
C GLY A 254 -9.11 -24.95 -8.06
N PHE A 255 -8.44 -24.98 -9.21
CA PHE A 255 -8.31 -23.81 -10.09
C PHE A 255 -9.66 -23.23 -10.54
N ASP A 256 -10.61 -24.08 -10.93
CA ASP A 256 -11.94 -23.62 -11.37
C ASP A 256 -12.71 -22.93 -10.24
N LYS A 257 -12.56 -23.41 -9.00
CA LYS A 257 -13.12 -22.75 -7.81
C LYS A 257 -12.43 -21.38 -7.59
N ILE A 258 -11.11 -21.28 -7.78
CA ILE A 258 -10.36 -20.02 -7.71
C ILE A 258 -10.85 -19.01 -8.77
N ARG A 259 -11.09 -19.46 -10.01
CA ARG A 259 -11.64 -18.62 -11.09
C ARG A 259 -13.04 -18.12 -10.79
N ARG A 260 -13.89 -18.95 -10.16
CA ARG A 260 -15.23 -18.53 -9.67
C ARG A 260 -15.12 -17.44 -8.61
N VAL A 261 -14.21 -17.59 -7.64
CA VAL A 261 -13.93 -16.54 -6.64
C VAL A 261 -13.43 -15.26 -7.32
N GLN A 262 -12.51 -15.34 -8.29
CA GLN A 262 -12.04 -14.16 -9.02
C GLN A 262 -13.19 -13.44 -9.74
N ARG A 263 -14.05 -14.17 -10.45
CA ARG A 263 -15.22 -13.59 -11.14
C ARG A 263 -16.15 -12.88 -10.17
N TYR A 264 -16.37 -13.46 -8.98
CA TYR A 264 -17.16 -12.81 -7.94
C TYR A 264 -16.51 -11.53 -7.39
N ILE A 265 -15.21 -11.55 -7.06
CA ILE A 265 -14.53 -10.33 -6.58
C ILE A 265 -14.55 -9.24 -7.65
N LYS A 266 -14.30 -9.60 -8.91
CA LYS A 266 -14.37 -8.69 -10.06
C LYS A 266 -15.77 -8.09 -10.22
N SER A 267 -16.83 -8.89 -10.07
CA SER A 267 -18.20 -8.37 -10.17
C SER A 267 -18.54 -7.40 -9.03
N GLN A 268 -18.07 -7.67 -7.80
CA GLN A 268 -18.20 -6.73 -6.69
C GLN A 268 -17.44 -5.43 -6.94
N ALA A 269 -16.24 -5.49 -7.53
CA ALA A 269 -15.48 -4.30 -7.88
C ALA A 269 -16.25 -3.40 -8.85
N LEU A 270 -16.74 -3.99 -9.95
CA LEU A 270 -17.50 -3.26 -10.96
C LEU A 270 -18.79 -2.67 -10.39
N SER A 271 -19.52 -3.40 -9.53
CA SER A 271 -20.77 -2.89 -8.95
C SER A 271 -20.59 -1.76 -7.94
N HIS A 272 -19.41 -1.62 -7.35
CA HIS A 272 -19.08 -0.58 -6.36
C HIS A 272 -18.15 0.51 -6.93
N GLY A 273 -17.86 0.50 -8.24
CA GLY A 273 -16.96 1.48 -8.86
C GLY A 273 -15.50 1.37 -8.40
N VAL A 274 -15.07 0.21 -7.88
CA VAL A 274 -13.68 -0.02 -7.46
C VAL A 274 -12.84 -0.43 -8.68
N PRO A 275 -11.69 0.22 -8.92
CA PRO A 275 -10.82 -0.11 -10.05
C PRO A 275 -10.35 -1.56 -10.07
N VAL A 276 -10.34 -2.15 -11.26
CA VAL A 276 -9.83 -3.50 -11.51
C VAL A 276 -8.58 -3.40 -12.39
N ILE A 277 -7.44 -3.81 -11.85
CA ILE A 277 -6.14 -3.76 -12.52
C ILE A 277 -5.73 -5.18 -12.92
N PRO A 278 -5.65 -5.48 -14.23
CA PRO A 278 -5.16 -6.77 -14.68
C PRO A 278 -3.63 -6.84 -14.56
N ASN A 279 -3.14 -7.93 -13.98
CA ASN A 279 -1.71 -8.18 -13.77
C ASN A 279 -1.14 -9.11 -14.85
N TYR A 280 -0.96 -8.56 -16.06
CA TYR A 280 -0.22 -9.23 -17.14
C TYR A 280 1.28 -8.97 -17.08
N ASN A 281 1.64 -7.75 -16.71
CA ASN A 281 3.00 -7.30 -16.49
C ASN A 281 3.06 -6.63 -15.12
N PHE A 282 3.99 -7.12 -14.30
CA PHE A 282 4.12 -6.70 -12.91
C PHE A 282 4.38 -5.18 -12.78
N ASP A 283 5.31 -4.64 -13.58
CA ASP A 283 5.68 -3.23 -13.51
C ASP A 283 4.53 -2.32 -13.93
N GLN A 284 3.78 -2.72 -14.96
CA GLN A 284 2.59 -1.97 -15.40
C GLN A 284 1.47 -2.00 -14.36
N ALA A 285 1.20 -3.16 -13.76
CA ALA A 285 0.18 -3.28 -12.71
C ALA A 285 0.55 -2.41 -11.49
N LEU A 286 1.82 -2.44 -11.09
CA LEU A 286 2.31 -1.63 -9.98
C LEU A 286 2.28 -0.13 -10.28
N ALA A 287 2.65 0.29 -11.49
CA ALA A 287 2.51 1.67 -11.94
C ALA A 287 1.04 2.13 -11.89
N ALA A 288 0.10 1.30 -12.37
CA ALA A 288 -1.32 1.62 -12.35
C ALA A 288 -1.89 1.77 -10.92
N VAL A 289 -1.40 0.96 -9.96
CA VAL A 289 -1.79 1.13 -8.54
C VAL A 289 -1.24 2.44 -7.98
N ILE A 290 0.01 2.80 -8.30
CA ILE A 290 0.59 4.07 -7.87
C ILE A 290 -0.20 5.24 -8.46
N ASP A 291 -0.45 5.23 -9.78
CA ASP A 291 -1.22 6.27 -10.47
C ASP A 291 -2.62 6.44 -9.84
N LEU A 292 -3.29 5.34 -9.47
CA LEU A 292 -4.57 5.39 -8.76
C LEU A 292 -4.46 6.05 -7.37
N VAL A 293 -3.41 5.73 -6.61
CA VAL A 293 -3.15 6.39 -5.32
C VAL A 293 -2.97 7.90 -5.55
N MET A 294 -2.14 8.28 -6.52
CA MET A 294 -1.88 9.68 -6.84
C MET A 294 -3.16 10.43 -7.23
N GLU A 295 -3.97 9.85 -8.11
CA GLU A 295 -5.25 10.42 -8.54
C GLU A 295 -6.15 10.70 -7.34
N LYS A 296 -6.32 9.73 -6.44
CA LYS A 296 -7.15 9.88 -5.25
C LYS A 296 -6.62 10.97 -4.31
N VAL A 297 -5.30 11.14 -4.22
CA VAL A 297 -4.71 12.18 -3.34
C VAL A 297 -5.00 13.54 -3.93
N THR A 298 -4.73 13.72 -5.21
CA THR A 298 -4.99 14.98 -5.91
C THR A 298 -6.47 15.36 -5.85
N GLU A 299 -7.39 14.41 -6.03
CA GLU A 299 -8.84 14.63 -5.87
C GLU A 299 -9.20 15.17 -4.48
N ARG A 300 -8.65 14.56 -3.42
CA ARG A 300 -8.89 14.99 -2.04
C ARG A 300 -8.38 16.39 -1.80
N MET A 301 -7.15 16.69 -2.22
CA MET A 301 -6.54 18.01 -2.03
C MET A 301 -7.30 19.10 -2.80
N ALA A 302 -7.76 18.83 -4.03
CA ALA A 302 -8.60 19.75 -4.80
C ALA A 302 -9.97 19.99 -4.12
N GLY A 303 -10.56 18.94 -3.54
CA GLY A 303 -11.80 19.02 -2.76
C GLY A 303 -11.65 19.73 -1.41
N SER A 304 -10.42 19.96 -0.93
CA SER A 304 -10.10 20.56 0.37
C SER A 304 -9.77 22.05 0.30
N THR A 305 -10.22 22.75 -0.76
CA THR A 305 -10.05 24.20 -0.89
C THR A 305 -10.63 24.90 0.36
N PRO A 306 -9.85 25.73 1.08
CA PRO A 306 -10.15 26.09 2.47
C PRO A 306 -11.32 27.08 2.57
N GLY A 307 -12.41 26.64 3.20
CA GLY A 307 -13.31 27.50 3.94
C GLY A 307 -12.89 27.51 5.41
N ASP A 308 -12.47 28.67 5.91
CA ASP A 308 -12.25 29.07 7.30
C ASP A 308 -12.11 27.94 8.34
N GLY A 309 -10.87 27.59 8.67
CA GLY A 309 -10.51 26.78 9.82
C GLY A 309 -9.04 26.95 10.16
N GLU A 310 -8.74 27.36 11.40
CA GLU A 310 -7.39 27.64 11.91
C GLU A 310 -6.34 26.55 11.56
N PRO A 311 -5.07 26.93 11.40
CA PRO A 311 -4.00 25.97 11.15
C PRO A 311 -3.82 25.05 12.37
N VAL A 312 -4.21 23.78 12.20
CA VAL A 312 -3.92 22.71 13.15
C VAL A 312 -2.41 22.45 13.10
N ARG A 313 -1.75 22.60 14.24
CA ARG A 313 -0.31 22.33 14.40
C ARG A 313 -0.02 20.84 14.14
N PRO A 314 1.12 20.51 13.49
CA PRO A 314 1.49 19.11 13.28
C PRO A 314 1.66 18.39 14.62
N ALA A 315 0.99 17.25 14.75
CA ALA A 315 1.04 16.41 15.94
C ALA A 315 2.33 15.57 15.96
N PHE A 316 3.43 16.14 16.43
CA PHE A 316 4.56 15.37 16.98
C PHE A 316 5.14 16.09 18.19
N GLY A 317 5.06 15.44 19.35
CA GLY A 317 5.59 15.95 20.62
C GLY A 317 4.96 15.22 21.80
N LYS A 318 5.43 14.00 22.08
CA LYS A 318 5.22 13.38 23.40
C LYS A 318 6.06 14.17 24.40
N GLU A 319 5.44 15.11 25.12
CA GLU A 319 6.03 15.65 26.34
C GLU A 319 5.97 14.56 27.43
N GLY A 320 7.15 14.00 27.74
CA GLY A 320 7.36 13.28 28.98
C GLY A 320 7.43 14.28 30.12
N ALA A 321 6.32 14.45 30.85
CA ALA A 321 6.37 15.05 32.17
C ALA A 321 6.90 14.00 33.16
N HIS A 322 8.18 14.10 33.51
CA HIS A 322 8.70 13.57 34.76
C HIS A 322 8.10 14.38 35.90
N GLU A 323 7.00 13.90 36.49
CA GLU A 323 6.64 14.29 37.85
C GLU A 323 7.51 13.48 38.81
N ALA A 324 8.50 14.16 39.37
CA ALA A 324 9.10 13.78 40.64
C ALA A 324 8.03 13.95 41.73
N VAL A 325 7.81 12.90 42.51
CA VAL A 325 7.05 12.96 43.76
C VAL A 325 7.97 12.41 44.87
N PRO A 326 7.96 13.01 46.08
CA PRO A 326 9.03 12.85 47.10
C PRO A 326 9.21 11.45 47.66
#